data_AF-A0A9E3W3I2-F1
#
_entry.id   AF-A0A9E3W3I2-F1
#
_cell.length_a   1.000
_cell.length_b   1.000
_cell.length_c   1.000
_cell.angle_alpha   90.00
_cell.angle_beta   90.00
_cell.angle_gamma   90.00
#
_symmetry.space_group_name_H-M   'P 1'
#
loop_
_entity.id
_entity.type
_entity.pdbx_description
1 polymer ?
#
loop_
_entity_poly.entity_id
_entity_poly.type
_entity_poly.pdbx_seq_one_letter_code
_entity_poly.pdbx_strand_id
1 'polypeptide(L)'
;METNVIKFENPDVLYLLALIPIILVAFGLGRYYTRGKLKKFAGSALLKTLMPLQSGTRLWVKTILFSLAIASLILALANLQTGAKMEEVKREGIDLFIAVDISNSMLAEDIVPNRLQNAKQSINRLIDKLQGDRIGIILFAGKAYIQLPLTT
;
A
#
# COMPACT_ATOMS: atom_id res chain seq x y z
N MET A 1 15.94 -2.49 -1.39
CA MET A 1 15.28 -3.80 -1.56
C MET A 1 13.87 -3.51 -2.04
N GLU A 2 13.58 -3.81 -3.30
CA GLU A 2 12.26 -3.58 -3.90
C GLU A 2 11.30 -4.64 -3.35
N THR A 3 10.45 -4.24 -2.41
CA THR A 3 9.32 -5.08 -2.01
C THR A 3 8.25 -4.95 -3.08
N ASN A 4 8.10 -5.97 -3.92
CA ASN A 4 6.94 -6.11 -4.80
C ASN A 4 5.69 -6.31 -3.93
N VAL A 5 4.99 -5.21 -3.63
CA VAL A 5 3.74 -5.27 -2.87
C VAL A 5 2.59 -5.44 -3.85
N ILE A 6 1.95 -6.60 -3.82
CA ILE A 6 0.69 -6.81 -4.54
C ILE A 6 -0.42 -6.22 -3.65
N LYS A 7 -1.13 -5.21 -4.16
CA LYS A 7 -2.23 -4.57 -3.44
C LYS A 7 -3.45 -4.45 -4.35
N PHE A 8 -4.63 -4.72 -3.78
CA PHE A 8 -5.90 -4.42 -4.42
C PHE A 8 -6.36 -3.03 -3.97
N GLU A 9 -6.83 -2.21 -4.91
CA GLU A 9 -7.38 -0.89 -4.59
C GLU A 9 -8.67 -1.00 -3.81
N ASN A 10 -9.54 -1.93 -4.24
CA ASN A 10 -10.85 -2.17 -3.66
C ASN A 10 -10.97 -3.65 -3.27
N PRO A 11 -10.42 -4.06 -2.11
CA PRO A 11 -10.46 -5.46 -1.67
C PRO A 11 -11.90 -5.97 -1.47
N ASP A 12 -12.85 -5.09 -1.15
CA ASP A 12 -14.25 -5.45 -0.94
C ASP A 12 -14.93 -5.98 -2.21
N VAL A 13 -14.44 -5.59 -3.39
CA VAL A 13 -14.97 -6.06 -4.68
C VAL A 13 -14.71 -7.57 -4.86
N LEU A 14 -13.72 -8.15 -4.18
CA LEU A 14 -13.43 -9.59 -4.25
C LEU A 14 -14.55 -10.44 -3.64
N TYR A 15 -15.36 -9.91 -2.71
CA TYR A 15 -16.50 -10.64 -2.16
C TYR A 15 -17.57 -10.94 -3.21
N LEU A 16 -17.67 -10.14 -4.29
CA LEU A 16 -18.57 -10.42 -5.42
C LEU A 16 -18.20 -11.71 -6.15
N LEU A 17 -16.96 -12.19 -6.04
CA LEU A 17 -16.56 -13.47 -6.62
C LEU A 17 -17.37 -14.64 -6.01
N ALA A 18 -17.82 -14.51 -4.76
CA ALA A 18 -18.63 -15.52 -4.08
C ALA A 18 -20.05 -15.68 -4.68
N LEU A 19 -20.53 -14.72 -5.48
CA LEU A 19 -21.80 -14.86 -6.21
C LEU A 19 -21.71 -15.91 -7.34
N ILE A 20 -20.52 -16.10 -7.93
CA ILE A 20 -20.32 -17.05 -9.02
C ILE A 20 -20.65 -18.50 -8.62
N PRO A 21 -20.09 -19.07 -7.52
CA PRO A 21 -20.46 -20.41 -7.10
C PRO A 21 -21.93 -20.51 -6.67
N ILE A 22 -22.53 -19.45 -6.11
CA ILE A 22 -23.96 -19.43 -5.75
C ILE A 22 -24.83 -19.58 -7.00
N ILE A 23 -24.53 -18.84 -8.08
CA ILE A 23 -25.23 -18.94 -9.36
C ILE A 23 -25.05 -20.34 -9.98
N LEU A 24 -23.83 -20.90 -9.93
CA LEU A 24 -23.55 -22.24 -10.44
C LEU A 24 -24.32 -23.33 -9.68
N VAL A 25 -24.36 -23.27 -8.35
CA VAL A 25 -25.09 -24.20 -7.50
C VAL A 25 -26.61 -24.05 -7.71
N ALA A 26 -27.13 -22.83 -7.75
CA ALA A 26 -28.55 -22.57 -8.02
C ALA A 26 -28.97 -23.12 -9.40
N PHE A 27 -28.14 -22.90 -10.42
CA PHE A 27 -28.35 -23.45 -11.76
C PHE A 27 -28.29 -24.98 -11.77
N GLY A 28 -27.32 -25.57 -11.08
CA GLY A 28 -27.16 -27.02 -10.94
C GLY A 28 -28.36 -27.68 -10.23
N LEU A 29 -28.80 -27.12 -9.11
CA LEU A 29 -29.97 -27.58 -8.35
C LEU A 29 -31.25 -27.43 -9.17
N GLY A 30 -31.50 -26.26 -9.78
CA GLY A 30 -32.65 -26.04 -10.65
C GLY A 30 -32.72 -27.07 -11.78
N ARG A 31 -31.57 -27.44 -12.36
CA ARG A 31 -31.48 -28.49 -13.38
C ARG A 31 -31.70 -29.89 -12.82
N TYR A 32 -31.18 -30.20 -11.63
CA TYR A 32 -31.40 -31.47 -10.95
C TYR A 32 -32.89 -31.69 -10.66
N TYR A 33 -33.55 -30.68 -10.08
CA TYR A 33 -34.98 -30.72 -9.74
C TYR A 33 -35.87 -30.79 -10.99
N THR A 34 -35.60 -29.99 -12.02
CA THR A 34 -36.38 -30.01 -13.27
C THR A 34 -36.21 -31.31 -14.04
N ARG A 35 -35.00 -31.91 -14.07
CA ARG A 35 -34.78 -33.23 -14.69
C ARG A 35 -35.53 -34.35 -13.96
N GLY A 36 -35.62 -34.29 -12.64
CA GLY A 36 -36.41 -35.24 -11.85
C GLY A 36 -37.91 -35.15 -12.14
N LYS A 37 -38.45 -33.93 -12.32
CA LYS A 37 -39.87 -33.70 -12.66
C LYS A 37 -40.19 -34.03 -14.11
N LEU A 38 -39.35 -33.63 -15.08
CA LEU A 38 -39.56 -33.93 -16.50
C LEU A 38 -39.53 -35.43 -16.78
N LYS A 39 -38.65 -36.21 -16.14
CA LYS A 39 -38.62 -37.68 -16.26
C LYS A 39 -39.88 -38.37 -15.72
N LYS A 40 -40.56 -37.76 -14.74
CA LYS A 40 -41.83 -38.26 -14.19
C LYS A 40 -43.04 -37.89 -15.05
N PHE A 41 -42.96 -36.79 -15.80
CA PHE A 41 -44.09 -36.25 -16.57
C PHE A 41 -44.07 -36.64 -18.05
N ALA A 42 -42.89 -36.82 -18.65
CA ALA A 42 -42.72 -37.26 -20.02
C ALA A 42 -41.81 -38.50 -20.02
N GLY A 43 -42.32 -39.64 -20.50
CA GLY A 43 -41.52 -40.85 -20.66
C GLY A 43 -40.21 -40.56 -21.40
N SER A 44 -39.15 -41.31 -21.07
CA SER A 44 -37.78 -41.07 -21.58
C SER A 44 -37.67 -40.95 -23.11
N ALA A 45 -38.59 -41.58 -23.85
CA ALA A 45 -38.73 -41.47 -25.30
C ALA A 45 -39.27 -40.11 -25.78
N LEU A 46 -40.29 -39.54 -25.13
CA LEU A 46 -40.87 -38.23 -25.50
C LEU A 46 -39.91 -37.07 -25.22
N LEU A 47 -39.10 -37.18 -24.17
CA LEU A 47 -38.07 -36.17 -23.84
C LEU A 47 -36.97 -36.09 -24.91
N LYS A 48 -36.59 -37.22 -25.52
CA LYS A 48 -35.62 -37.24 -26.63
C LYS A 48 -36.16 -36.58 -27.89
N THR A 49 -37.46 -36.72 -28.15
CA THR A 49 -38.13 -36.12 -29.32
C THR A 49 -38.40 -34.63 -29.14
N LEU A 50 -38.73 -34.19 -27.92
CA LEU A 50 -39.00 -32.77 -27.62
C LEU A 50 -37.73 -31.94 -27.37
N MET A 51 -36.62 -32.56 -26.96
CA MET A 51 -35.34 -31.86 -26.71
C MET A 51 -34.11 -32.57 -27.31
N PRO A 52 -34.09 -32.87 -28.62
CA PRO A 52 -33.00 -33.61 -29.26
C PRO A 52 -31.65 -32.87 -29.24
N LEU A 53 -31.66 -31.54 -29.09
CA LEU A 53 -30.47 -30.68 -29.08
C LEU A 53 -29.92 -30.37 -27.68
N GLN A 54 -30.45 -30.97 -26.60
CA GLN A 54 -30.03 -30.63 -25.24
C GLN A 54 -28.71 -31.32 -24.85
N SER A 55 -27.62 -30.98 -25.53
CA SER A 55 -26.26 -31.36 -25.13
C SER A 55 -25.94 -30.72 -23.78
N GLY A 56 -25.90 -31.54 -22.73
CA GLY A 56 -25.54 -31.11 -21.38
C GLY A 56 -24.17 -30.44 -21.36
N THR A 57 -23.23 -30.95 -22.15
CA THR A 57 -21.86 -30.43 -22.29
C THR A 57 -21.84 -29.01 -22.85
N ARG A 58 -22.61 -28.73 -23.92
CA ARG A 58 -22.66 -27.38 -24.51
C ARG A 58 -23.18 -26.34 -23.52
N LEU A 59 -24.17 -26.71 -22.72
CA LEU A 59 -24.73 -25.83 -21.69
C LEU A 59 -23.72 -25.55 -20.58
N TRP A 60 -23.03 -26.58 -20.07
CA TRP A 60 -21.98 -26.41 -19.06
C TRP A 60 -20.81 -25.56 -19.56
N VAL A 61 -20.37 -25.77 -20.80
CA VAL A 61 -19.32 -24.95 -21.43
C VAL A 61 -19.76 -23.48 -21.49
N LYS A 62 -21.00 -23.20 -21.91
CA LYS A 62 -21.54 -21.83 -21.93
C LYS A 62 -21.58 -21.21 -20.53
N THR A 63 -22.03 -21.96 -19.52
CA THR A 63 -22.10 -21.48 -18.13
C THR A 63 -20.71 -21.22 -17.54
N ILE A 64 -19.73 -22.08 -17.81
CA ILE A 64 -18.34 -21.90 -17.35
C ILE A 64 -17.72 -20.67 -18.02
N LEU A 65 -17.86 -20.53 -19.34
CA LEU A 65 -17.35 -19.36 -20.08
C LEU A 65 -17.97 -18.06 -19.57
N PHE A 66 -19.28 -18.04 -19.31
CA PHE A 66 -19.96 -16.88 -18.76
C PHE A 66 -19.48 -16.54 -17.35
N SER A 67 -19.27 -17.55 -16.51
CA SER A 67 -18.72 -17.38 -15.16
C SER A 67 -17.30 -16.84 -15.19
N LEU A 68 -16.47 -17.32 -16.11
CA LEU A 68 -15.10 -16.84 -16.29
C LEU A 68 -15.08 -15.38 -16.77
N ALA A 69 -15.97 -15.00 -17.68
CA ALA A 69 -16.11 -13.63 -18.13
C ALA A 69 -16.48 -12.67 -16.98
N ILE A 70 -17.41 -13.08 -16.11
CA ILE A 70 -17.77 -12.31 -14.90
C ILE A 70 -16.58 -12.22 -13.93
N ALA A 71 -15.87 -13.33 -13.70
CA ALA A 71 -14.69 -13.34 -12.84
C ALA A 71 -13.61 -12.37 -13.34
N SER A 72 -13.32 -12.37 -14.64
CA SER A 72 -12.36 -11.44 -15.24
C SER A 72 -12.79 -9.98 -15.08
N LEU A 73 -14.09 -9.68 -15.19
CA LEU A 73 -14.61 -8.33 -15.00
C LEU A 73 -14.51 -7.88 -13.53
N ILE A 74 -14.77 -8.77 -12.58
CA ILE A 74 -14.58 -8.50 -11.14
C ILE A 74 -13.10 -8.26 -10.82
N LEU A 75 -12.19 -9.06 -11.38
CA LEU A 75 -10.75 -8.87 -11.20
C LEU A 75 -10.26 -7.54 -11.79
N ALA A 76 -10.80 -7.14 -12.94
CA ALA A 76 -10.52 -5.83 -13.52
C ALA A 76 -11.03 -4.69 -12.62
N LEU A 77 -12.23 -4.83 -12.04
CA LEU A 77 -12.79 -3.84 -11.10
C LEU A 77 -12.05 -3.79 -9.76
N ALA A 78 -11.55 -4.92 -9.26
CA ALA A 78 -10.73 -4.97 -8.05
C ALA A 78 -9.39 -4.24 -8.21
N ASN A 79 -9.02 -3.93 -9.47
CA ASN A 79 -7.83 -3.21 -9.90
C ASN A 79 -6.57 -3.72 -9.20
N LEU A 80 -6.00 -4.81 -9.74
CA LEU A 80 -4.75 -5.38 -9.25
C LEU A 80 -3.61 -4.38 -9.49
N GLN A 81 -3.19 -3.69 -8.44
CA GLN A 81 -2.08 -2.75 -8.53
C GLN A 81 -0.78 -3.51 -8.23
N THR A 82 0.03 -3.66 -9.28
CA THR A 82 1.42 -4.13 -9.16
C THR A 82 2.33 -2.94 -9.38
N GLY A 83 3.07 -2.53 -8.36
CA GLY A 83 4.01 -1.42 -8.48
C GLY A 83 4.85 -1.27 -7.23
N ALA A 84 6.07 -0.78 -7.41
CA ALA A 84 6.87 -0.30 -6.30
C ALA A 84 6.10 0.87 -5.68
N LYS A 85 5.63 0.69 -4.44
CA LYS A 85 5.17 1.82 -3.65
C LYS A 85 6.41 2.70 -3.49
N MET A 86 6.42 3.85 -4.17
CA MET A 86 7.35 4.93 -3.84
C MET A 86 6.91 5.38 -2.45
N GLU A 87 7.44 4.71 -1.44
CA GLU A 87 7.30 5.18 -0.09
C GLU A 87 8.08 6.49 -0.09
N GLU A 88 7.34 7.61 -0.12
CA GLU A 88 7.90 8.90 0.22
C GLU A 88 8.41 8.74 1.64
N VAL A 89 9.70 8.43 1.76
CA VAL A 89 10.42 8.54 3.01
C VAL A 89 10.36 10.03 3.31
N LYS A 90 9.33 10.44 4.05
CA LYS A 90 9.29 11.74 4.72
C LYS A 90 10.49 11.73 5.65
N ARG A 91 11.62 12.24 5.16
CA ARG A 91 12.74 12.61 6.01
C ARG A 91 12.24 13.78 6.84
N GLU A 92 11.75 13.47 8.03
CA GLU A 92 11.48 14.47 9.06
C GLU A 92 12.83 15.01 9.53
N GLY A 93 13.29 16.07 8.88
CA GLY A 93 14.40 16.86 9.39
C GLY A 93 13.95 17.59 10.66
N ILE A 94 14.79 17.60 11.70
CA ILE A 94 14.53 18.36 12.92
C ILE A 94 15.08 19.79 12.81
N ASP A 95 14.48 20.71 13.57
CA ASP A 95 15.00 22.07 13.73
C ASP A 95 15.89 22.13 14.97
N LEU A 96 17.19 22.33 14.76
CA LEU A 96 18.19 22.37 15.83
C LEU A 96 18.71 23.79 16.03
N PHE A 97 18.50 24.36 17.22
CA PHE A 97 19.17 25.59 17.64
C PHE A 97 20.37 25.28 18.54
N ILE A 98 21.54 25.81 18.17
CA ILE A 98 22.77 25.69 18.93
C ILE A 98 23.05 27.04 19.60
N ALA A 99 22.96 27.06 20.92
CA ALA A 99 23.32 28.19 21.77
C ALA A 99 24.81 28.12 22.15
N VAL A 100 25.60 29.13 21.78
CA VAL A 100 27.04 29.19 22.06
C VAL A 100 27.37 30.43 22.88
N ASP A 101 27.98 30.24 24.04
CA ASP A 101 28.57 31.33 24.81
C ASP A 101 29.88 31.78 24.17
N ILE A 102 30.08 33.10 24.05
CA ILE A 102 31.30 33.74 23.56
C ILE A 102 31.92 34.68 24.62
N SER A 103 31.55 34.50 25.89
CA SER A 103 32.11 35.24 27.03
C SER A 103 33.61 34.99 27.23
N ASN A 104 34.26 35.85 28.00
CA ASN A 104 35.69 35.68 28.35
C ASN A 104 35.99 34.32 29.02
N SER A 105 35.00 33.71 29.69
CA SER A 105 35.17 32.38 30.28
C SER A 105 35.38 31.27 29.23
N MET A 106 34.95 31.50 27.99
CA MET A 106 35.13 30.57 26.87
C MET A 106 36.51 30.68 26.21
N LEU A 107 37.30 31.69 26.57
CA LEU A 107 38.72 31.78 26.21
C LEU A 107 39.62 30.99 27.17
N ALA A 108 39.06 30.34 28.20
CA ALA A 108 39.81 29.48 29.09
C ALA A 108 40.43 28.29 28.35
N GLU A 109 41.67 27.96 28.70
CA GLU A 109 42.49 26.91 28.07
C GLU A 109 42.51 25.61 28.88
N ASP A 110 41.56 25.42 29.81
CA ASP A 110 41.37 24.14 30.51
C ASP A 110 41.02 22.99 29.56
N ILE A 111 40.58 23.32 28.35
CA ILE A 111 40.45 22.43 27.20
C ILE A 111 41.26 23.02 26.04
N VAL A 112 42.27 22.28 25.56
CA VAL A 112 43.14 22.74 24.46
C VAL A 112 42.33 22.85 23.14
N PRO A 113 42.50 23.93 22.35
CA PRO A 113 43.31 25.12 22.63
C PRO A 113 42.60 26.16 23.49
N ASN A 114 41.27 26.26 23.41
CA ASN A 114 40.42 26.90 24.42
C ASN A 114 38.99 26.36 24.26
N ARG A 115 38.14 26.58 25.27
CA ARG A 115 36.75 26.09 25.27
C ARG A 115 35.98 26.51 24.00
N LEU A 116 36.14 27.75 23.55
CA LEU A 116 35.46 28.26 22.34
C LEU A 116 35.89 27.52 21.08
N GLN A 117 37.19 27.28 20.91
CA GLN A 117 37.71 26.55 19.76
C GLN A 117 37.25 25.08 19.80
N ASN A 118 37.21 24.47 20.99
CA ASN A 118 36.71 23.12 21.16
C ASN A 118 35.21 23.02 20.85
N ALA A 119 34.41 23.99 21.31
CA ALA A 119 32.99 24.08 20.99
C ALA A 119 32.76 24.18 19.48
N LYS A 120 33.52 25.03 18.77
CA LYS A 120 33.47 25.11 17.29
C LYS A 120 33.76 23.77 16.62
N GLN A 121 34.79 23.04 17.07
CA GLN A 121 35.10 21.72 16.52
C GLN A 121 33.99 20.70 16.78
N SER A 122 33.39 20.73 17.97
CA SER A 122 32.28 19.85 18.34
C SER A 122 31.02 20.15 17.52
N ILE A 123 30.73 21.42 17.27
CA ILE A 123 29.63 21.86 16.41
C ILE A 123 29.85 21.39 14.97
N ASN A 124 31.06 21.54 14.42
CA ASN A 124 31.35 21.04 13.07
C ASN A 124 31.12 19.52 12.95
N ARG A 125 31.57 18.74 13.93
CA ARG A 125 31.33 17.28 13.96
C ARG A 125 29.85 16.92 14.10
N LEU A 126 29.05 17.79 14.74
CA LEU A 126 27.61 17.63 14.84
C LEU A 126 26.94 17.93 13.50
N ILE A 127 27.33 19.01 12.82
CA ILE A 127 26.85 19.38 11.49
C ILE A 127 27.13 18.26 10.48
N ASP A 128 28.31 17.64 10.52
CA ASP A 128 28.66 16.52 9.64
C ASP A 128 27.73 15.29 9.79
N LYS A 129 27.00 15.19 10.91
CA LYS A 129 26.06 14.09 11.19
C LYS A 129 24.60 14.45 10.88
N LEU A 130 24.29 15.73 10.69
CA LEU A 130 22.95 16.20 10.39
C LEU A 130 22.69 16.03 8.89
N GLN A 131 21.66 15.27 8.52
CA GLN A 131 21.35 14.93 7.13
C GLN A 131 19.94 15.37 6.76
N GLY A 132 19.81 16.61 6.29
CA GLY A 132 18.51 17.21 5.94
C GLY A 132 17.80 17.90 7.11
N ASP A 133 18.49 18.08 8.23
CA ASP A 133 18.03 18.84 9.40
C ASP A 133 18.35 20.34 9.23
N ARG A 134 17.51 21.22 9.79
CA ARG A 134 17.74 22.67 9.73
C ARG A 134 18.46 23.14 10.98
N ILE A 135 19.48 23.98 10.82
CA ILE A 135 20.32 24.43 11.94
C ILE A 135 20.23 25.94 12.08
N GLY A 136 20.09 26.41 13.32
CA GLY A 136 20.23 27.81 13.71
C GLY A 136 21.29 27.97 14.80
N ILE A 137 22.01 29.08 14.81
CA ILE A 137 23.06 29.38 15.80
C ILE A 137 22.73 30.68 16.51
N ILE A 138 22.75 30.64 17.85
CA ILE A 138 22.54 31.77 18.74
C ILE A 138 23.81 32.00 19.55
N LEU A 139 24.38 33.20 19.45
CA LEU A 139 25.57 33.60 20.19
C LEU A 139 25.16 34.39 21.44
N PHE A 140 25.82 34.12 22.57
CA PHE A 140 25.57 34.77 23.85
C PHE A 140 26.82 35.47 24.37
N ALA A 141 26.73 36.79 24.60
CA ALA A 141 27.81 37.62 25.15
C ALA A 141 27.23 38.64 26.16
N GLY A 142 26.45 38.16 27.13
CA GLY A 142 25.62 39.00 28.02
C GLY A 142 24.28 39.44 27.41
N LYS A 143 24.14 39.44 26.08
CA LYS A 143 22.88 39.47 25.34
C LYS A 143 22.89 38.36 24.27
N ALA A 144 21.70 37.87 23.89
CA ALA A 144 21.53 36.83 22.88
C ALA A 144 21.35 37.44 21.49
N TYR A 145 22.09 36.94 20.51
CA TYR A 145 21.99 37.36 19.11
C TYR A 145 21.84 36.13 18.21
N ILE A 146 20.84 36.13 17.33
CA ILE A 146 20.69 35.09 16.30
C ILE A 146 21.73 35.39 15.22
N GLN A 147 22.75 34.54 15.13
CA GLN A 147 23.82 34.67 14.13
C GLN A 147 23.46 33.96 12.83
N LEU A 148 22.80 32.81 12.95
CA LEU A 148 22.33 32.01 11.82
C LEU A 148 20.87 31.63 12.07
N PRO A 149 19.90 32.09 11.26
CA PRO A 149 18.53 31.58 11.31
C PRO A 149 18.50 30.11 10.83
N LEU A 150 17.35 29.43 10.96
CA LEU A 150 17.22 28.05 10.49
C LEU A 150 17.55 27.96 8.99
N THR A 151 18.62 27.25 8.66
CA THR A 151 19.05 26.96 7.28
C THR A 151 19.19 25.47 7.07
N THR A 152 18.84 25.03 5.85
CA THR A 152 19.04 23.67 5.33
C THR A 152 20.47 23.41 4.90
#